data_AF-A0AAJ0HL48-F1
#
_entry.id   AF-A0AAJ0HL48-F1
#
_cell.length_a   1.000
_cell.length_b   1.000
_cell.length_c   1.000
_cell.angle_alpha   90.00
_cell.angle_beta   90.00
_cell.angle_gamma   90.00
#
_symmetry.space_group_name_H-M   'P 1'
#
loop_
_entity.id
_entity.type
_entity.pdbx_description
1 polymer ?
#
loop_
_entity_poly.entity_id
_entity_poly.type
_entity_poly.pdbx_seq_one_letter_code
_entity_poly.pdbx_strand_id
1 'polypeptide(L)'
;MTGADGMIHGADKMMQYSPTPNLSAMMDFQGAAIYRIHDSQPLFYDVEGLFEVYRQDYNFDNIPSELQVYEKERNNIVDKWPLRLKLQLGQEGAQEEFDVMLGSHFSRVERYV
;
A
#
# COMPACT_ATOMS: atom_id res chain seq x y z
N MET A 1 -0.33 -7.67 -22.20
CA MET A 1 0.88 -6.81 -22.28
C MET A 1 0.39 -5.40 -22.02
N THR A 2 0.64 -4.72 -20.91
CA THR A 2 1.83 -4.62 -20.06
C THR A 2 1.40 -4.44 -18.58
N GLY A 3 1.55 -5.49 -17.75
CA GLY A 3 1.24 -5.44 -16.31
C GLY A 3 2.25 -4.66 -15.45
N ALA A 4 3.15 -3.91 -16.08
CA ALA A 4 4.19 -3.12 -15.42
C ALA A 4 3.83 -1.61 -15.34
N ASP A 5 2.93 -1.12 -16.19
CA ASP A 5 2.57 0.32 -16.24
C ASP A 5 1.68 0.76 -15.06
N GLY A 6 1.01 -0.18 -14.40
CA GLY A 6 0.19 0.11 -13.22
C GLY A 6 0.94 0.15 -11.88
N MET A 7 2.19 -0.34 -11.84
CA MET A 7 2.91 -0.56 -10.57
C MET A 7 3.63 0.69 -10.02
N ILE A 8 3.69 1.79 -10.78
CA ILE A 8 4.40 3.01 -10.41
C ILE A 8 3.48 4.23 -10.42
N HIS A 9 2.20 4.06 -10.06
CA HIS A 9 1.40 5.22 -9.65
C HIS A 9 1.75 5.56 -8.20
N GLY A 10 2.35 6.74 -7.99
CA GLY A 10 2.64 7.25 -6.64
C GLY A 10 4.10 7.30 -6.22
N ALA A 11 5.05 6.95 -7.10
CA ALA A 11 6.48 7.14 -6.82
C ALA A 11 6.81 8.61 -6.50
N ASP A 12 6.21 9.56 -7.23
CA ASP A 12 6.38 10.99 -6.95
C ASP A 12 5.87 11.37 -5.55
N LYS A 13 4.76 10.78 -5.10
CA LYS A 13 4.22 11.00 -3.75
C LYS A 13 5.11 10.38 -2.69
N MET A 14 5.56 9.15 -2.90
CA MET A 14 6.50 8.44 -2.04
C MET A 14 7.79 9.22 -1.80
N MET A 15 8.35 9.81 -2.87
CA MET A 15 9.54 10.64 -2.79
C MET A 15 9.35 11.91 -1.95
N GLN A 16 8.12 12.41 -1.82
CA GLN A 16 7.83 13.59 -1.00
C GLN A 16 7.77 13.28 0.50
N TYR A 17 7.48 12.04 0.89
CA TYR A 17 7.48 11.58 2.30
C TYR A 17 8.85 11.09 2.78
N SER A 18 9.77 10.83 1.85
CA SER A 18 11.09 10.31 2.17
C SER A 18 12.06 11.45 2.49
N PRO A 19 12.97 11.29 3.46
CA PRO A 19 14.05 12.26 3.65
C PRO A 19 14.88 12.29 2.37
N THR A 20 14.96 13.44 1.69
CA THR A 20 15.68 13.60 0.42
C THR A 20 17.11 13.09 0.57
N PRO A 21 17.44 11.89 0.07
CA PRO A 21 18.79 11.38 0.21
C PRO A 21 19.66 12.23 -0.73
N ASN A 22 20.87 12.59 -0.31
CA ASN A 22 21.81 13.15 -1.27
C ASN A 22 22.09 12.12 -2.38
N LEU A 23 22.52 12.59 -3.56
CA LEU A 23 22.71 11.73 -4.73
C LEU A 23 23.63 10.52 -4.42
N SER A 24 24.63 10.71 -3.57
CA SER A 24 25.53 9.64 -3.13
C SER A 24 24.82 8.55 -2.32
N ALA A 25 23.86 8.91 -1.46
CA ALA A 25 23.07 7.97 -0.69
C ALA A 25 22.04 7.22 -1.54
N MET A 26 21.62 7.77 -2.67
CA MET A 26 20.78 7.06 -3.66
C MET A 26 21.58 6.09 -4.53
N MET A 27 22.87 6.37 -4.75
CA MET A 27 23.78 5.50 -5.51
C MET A 27 24.31 4.32 -4.69
N ASP A 28 24.18 4.37 -3.37
CA ASP A 28 24.41 3.23 -2.50
C ASP A 28 23.19 2.29 -2.51
N PHE A 29 23.18 1.35 -3.45
CA PHE A 29 22.11 0.36 -3.59
C PHE A 29 21.94 -0.56 -2.37
N GLN A 30 22.90 -0.55 -1.43
CA GLN A 30 22.84 -1.28 -0.16
C GLN A 30 22.59 -0.34 1.03
N GLY A 31 22.41 0.96 0.77
CA GLY A 31 22.18 1.97 1.77
C GLY A 31 20.77 1.90 2.35
N ALA A 32 20.65 2.24 3.63
CA ALA A 32 19.37 2.27 4.34
C ALA A 32 18.32 3.20 3.69
N ALA A 33 18.75 4.20 2.92
CA ALA A 33 17.85 5.10 2.19
C ALA A 33 17.11 4.35 1.07
N ILE A 34 17.81 3.52 0.30
CA ILE A 34 17.22 2.73 -0.79
C ILE A 34 16.25 1.67 -0.23
N TYR A 35 16.62 0.99 0.87
CA TYR A 35 15.71 0.06 1.53
C TYR A 35 14.44 0.74 2.05
N ARG A 36 14.54 1.92 2.67
CA ARG A 36 13.35 2.67 3.09
C ARG A 36 12.43 3.05 1.93
N ILE A 37 13.01 3.46 0.80
CA ILE A 37 12.25 3.76 -0.41
C ILE A 37 11.51 2.50 -0.89
N HIS A 38 12.21 1.37 -1.03
CA HIS A 38 11.60 0.11 -1.44
C HIS A 38 10.50 -0.35 -0.48
N ASP A 39 10.78 -0.32 0.82
CA ASP A 39 9.81 -0.72 1.85
C ASP A 39 8.59 0.20 1.84
N SER A 40 8.72 1.47 1.48
CA SER A 40 7.59 2.39 1.45
C SER A 40 6.65 2.19 0.24
N GLN A 41 7.09 1.52 -0.83
CA GLN A 41 6.32 1.39 -2.08
C GLN A 41 4.88 0.86 -1.87
N PRO A 42 4.63 -0.19 -1.06
CA PRO A 42 3.28 -0.73 -0.86
C PRO A 42 2.28 0.27 -0.27
N LEU A 43 2.74 1.30 0.45
CA LEU A 43 1.88 2.36 0.99
C LEU A 43 1.19 3.18 -0.12
N PHE A 44 1.74 3.16 -1.33
CA PHE A 44 1.29 3.99 -2.45
C PHE A 44 0.63 3.21 -3.58
N TYR A 45 0.62 1.87 -3.53
CA TYR A 45 -0.03 1.06 -4.55
C TYR A 45 -1.53 1.35 -4.64
N ASP A 46 -2.10 1.20 -5.83
CA ASP A 46 -3.55 1.12 -6.02
C ASP A 46 -4.04 -0.27 -5.58
N VAL A 47 -4.13 -0.46 -4.27
CA VAL A 47 -4.51 -1.75 -3.68
C VAL A 47 -5.95 -2.13 -3.99
N GLU A 48 -6.83 -1.17 -4.29
CA GLU A 48 -8.21 -1.46 -4.68
C GLU A 48 -8.22 -2.08 -6.09
N GLY A 49 -7.52 -1.46 -7.05
CA GLY A 49 -7.38 -2.01 -8.40
C GLY A 49 -6.67 -3.36 -8.41
N LEU A 50 -5.61 -3.53 -7.61
CA LEU A 50 -4.92 -4.81 -7.46
C LEU A 50 -5.82 -5.89 -6.83
N PHE A 51 -6.64 -5.52 -5.84
CA PHE A 51 -7.57 -6.46 -5.23
C PHE A 51 -8.69 -6.85 -6.18
N GLU A 52 -9.17 -5.94 -7.03
CA GLU A 52 -10.16 -6.25 -8.06
C GLU A 52 -9.62 -7.27 -9.08
N VAL A 53 -8.37 -7.10 -9.54
CA VAL A 53 -7.70 -8.10 -10.38
C VAL A 53 -7.59 -9.44 -9.66
N TYR A 54 -7.19 -9.42 -8.39
CA TYR A 54 -7.16 -10.63 -7.57
C TYR A 54 -8.53 -11.30 -7.45
N ARG A 55 -9.61 -10.52 -7.27
CA ARG A 55 -10.97 -11.07 -7.19
C ARG A 55 -11.35 -11.81 -8.47
N GLN A 56 -11.00 -11.24 -9.62
CA GLN A 56 -11.27 -11.83 -10.93
C GLN A 56 -10.46 -13.11 -11.15
N ASP A 57 -9.16 -13.08 -10.88
CA ASP A 57 -8.25 -14.23 -11.08
C ASP A 57 -8.62 -15.44 -10.21
N TYR A 58 -9.14 -15.19 -9.01
CA TYR A 58 -9.52 -16.24 -8.06
C TYR A 58 -11.03 -16.47 -7.94
N ASN A 59 -11.82 -15.89 -8.85
CA ASN A 59 -13.27 -16.06 -8.92
C ASN A 59 -13.96 -15.81 -7.56
N PHE A 60 -13.54 -14.74 -6.89
CA PHE A 60 -13.88 -14.43 -5.50
C PHE A 60 -15.39 -14.23 -5.30
N ASP A 61 -16.10 -13.82 -6.35
CA ASP A 61 -17.55 -13.62 -6.35
C ASP A 61 -18.36 -14.91 -6.21
N ASN A 62 -17.75 -16.07 -6.47
CA ASN A 62 -18.40 -17.37 -6.26
C ASN A 62 -18.32 -17.88 -4.82
N ILE A 63 -17.32 -17.41 -4.05
CA ILE A 63 -17.05 -17.85 -2.66
C ILE A 63 -18.31 -17.78 -1.77
N PRO A 64 -19.12 -16.69 -1.78
CA PRO A 64 -20.34 -16.61 -0.98
C PRO A 64 -21.31 -17.79 -1.20
N SER A 65 -21.48 -18.19 -2.46
CA SER A 65 -22.40 -19.28 -2.83
C SER A 65 -21.83 -20.66 -2.49
N GLU A 66 -20.53 -20.85 -2.70
CA GLU A 66 -19.85 -22.12 -2.45
C GLU A 66 -19.70 -22.42 -0.96
N LEU A 67 -19.37 -21.40 -0.15
CA LEU A 67 -19.09 -21.55 1.27
C LEU A 67 -20.26 -21.15 2.18
N GLN A 68 -21.38 -20.67 1.61
CA GLN A 68 -22.54 -20.18 2.37
C GLN A 68 -22.17 -19.05 3.35
N VAL A 69 -21.31 -18.14 2.88
CA VAL A 69 -20.85 -16.94 3.60
C VAL A 69 -21.26 -15.68 2.84
N TYR A 70 -21.06 -14.51 3.44
CA TYR A 70 -21.26 -13.24 2.76
C TYR A 70 -20.13 -12.26 3.11
N GLU A 71 -19.67 -11.48 2.13
CA GLU A 71 -18.74 -10.37 2.38
C GLU A 71 -19.51 -9.22 3.02
N LYS A 72 -18.93 -8.59 4.04
CA LYS A 72 -19.55 -7.41 4.66
C LYS A 72 -19.35 -6.18 3.77
N GLU A 73 -20.44 -5.48 3.46
CA GLU A 73 -20.37 -4.19 2.76
C GLU A 73 -19.53 -3.18 3.53
N ARG A 74 -19.68 -3.16 4.87
CA ARG A 74 -18.93 -2.30 5.79
C ARG A 74 -18.43 -3.11 6.99
N ASN A 75 -17.15 -2.95 7.31
CA ASN A 75 -16.57 -3.49 8.52
C ASN A 75 -16.83 -2.54 9.70
N ASN A 76 -17.17 -3.11 10.86
CA ASN A 76 -17.53 -2.33 12.06
C ASN A 76 -16.42 -2.26 13.13
N ILE A 77 -15.37 -3.08 12.99
CA ILE A 77 -14.29 -3.20 13.98
C ILE A 77 -12.97 -2.68 13.40
N VAL A 78 -12.62 -3.10 12.18
CA VAL A 78 -11.40 -2.72 11.48
C VAL A 78 -11.76 -2.28 10.07
N ASP A 79 -11.18 -1.18 9.57
CA ASP A 79 -11.39 -0.72 8.19
C ASP A 79 -11.03 -1.82 7.17
N LYS A 80 -11.57 -1.77 5.96
CA LYS A 80 -11.22 -2.75 4.90
C LYS A 80 -9.71 -2.74 4.59
N TRP A 81 -9.09 -1.57 4.68
CA TRP A 81 -7.69 -1.30 4.40
C TRP A 81 -7.04 -0.53 5.56
N PRO A 82 -6.83 -1.19 6.71
CA PRO A 82 -6.52 -0.50 7.96
C PRO A 82 -5.12 0.13 7.99
N LEU A 83 -4.22 -0.34 7.12
CA LEU A 83 -2.81 0.04 7.07
C LEU A 83 -2.48 1.03 5.94
N ARG A 84 -3.51 1.61 5.33
CA ARG A 84 -3.35 2.67 4.33
C ARG A 84 -3.13 4.01 5.00
N LEU A 85 -2.32 4.84 4.37
CA LEU A 85 -2.20 6.25 4.72
C LEU A 85 -3.58 6.91 4.56
N LYS A 86 -4.09 7.47 5.66
CA LYS A 86 -5.38 8.17 5.70
C LYS A 86 -5.16 9.66 5.43
N LEU A 87 -3.99 10.17 5.82
CA LEU A 87 -3.59 11.55 5.63
C LEU A 87 -2.82 11.73 4.33
N GLN A 88 -3.03 12.88 3.71
CA GLN A 88 -2.30 13.36 2.56
C GLN A 88 -1.18 14.29 2.99
N LEU A 89 -0.14 14.38 2.16
CA LEU A 89 1.01 15.21 2.44
C LEU A 89 0.57 16.67 2.62
N GLY A 90 1.08 17.32 3.65
CA GLY A 90 0.70 18.68 4.03
C GLY A 90 -0.45 18.76 5.04
N GLN A 91 -1.13 17.65 5.32
CA GLN A 91 -2.02 17.56 6.48
C GLN A 91 -1.19 17.35 7.76
N GLU A 92 -1.68 17.91 8.87
CA GLU A 92 -1.08 17.71 10.18
C GLU A 92 -1.05 16.21 10.53
N GLY A 93 0.11 15.69 10.93
CA GLY A 93 0.31 14.28 11.27
C GLY A 93 0.59 13.35 10.08
N ALA A 94 0.57 13.81 8.83
CA ALA A 94 0.77 12.94 7.67
C ALA A 94 2.15 12.25 7.64
N GLN A 95 3.22 12.96 8.03
CA GLN A 95 4.55 12.38 8.13
C GLN A 95 4.65 11.35 9.27
N GLU A 96 4.02 11.64 10.41
CA GLU A 96 4.01 10.72 11.55
C GLU A 96 3.26 9.42 11.20
N GLU A 97 2.09 9.53 10.55
CA GLU A 97 1.37 8.35 10.04
C GLU A 97 2.25 7.54 9.09
N PHE A 98 2.93 8.20 8.14
CA PHE A 98 3.85 7.54 7.22
C PHE A 98 4.98 6.80 7.95
N ASP A 99 5.65 7.46 8.89
CA ASP A 99 6.77 6.90 9.64
C ASP A 99 6.32 5.70 10.50
N VAL A 100 5.15 5.79 11.14
CA VAL A 100 4.55 4.69 11.91
C VAL A 100 4.24 3.50 11.00
N MET A 101 3.60 3.72 9.85
CA MET A 101 3.27 2.65 8.92
C MET A 101 4.52 2.02 8.28
N LEU A 102 5.54 2.82 8.00
CA LEU A 102 6.82 2.32 7.52
C LEU A 102 7.51 1.46 8.60
N GLY A 103 7.47 1.86 9.87
CA GLY A 103 8.07 1.11 11.00
C GLY A 103 7.28 -0.12 11.46
N SER A 104 6.02 -0.28 11.04
CA SER A 104 5.06 -1.26 11.59
C SER A 104 5.30 -2.74 11.23
N HIS A 105 6.25 -3.05 10.35
CA HIS A 105 6.53 -4.40 9.86
C HIS A 105 5.37 -5.12 9.12
N PHE A 106 4.27 -4.42 8.81
CA PHE A 106 3.18 -4.94 8.00
C PHE A 106 3.47 -4.87 6.50
N SER A 107 2.77 -5.69 5.70
CA SER A 107 2.88 -5.65 4.24
C SER A 107 2.19 -4.43 3.62
N ARG A 108 1.25 -3.82 4.36
CA ARG A 108 0.46 -2.61 4.03
C ARG A 108 -0.54 -2.80 2.89
N VAL A 109 -0.77 -4.06 2.52
CA VAL A 109 -1.73 -4.49 1.48
C VAL A 109 -2.75 -5.48 2.04
N GLU A 110 -2.85 -5.59 3.37
CA GLU A 110 -3.80 -6.45 4.05
C GLU A 110 -5.24 -5.95 3.83
N ARG A 111 -6.07 -6.82 3.25
CA ARG A 111 -7.50 -6.60 3.01
C ARG A 111 -8.35 -7.45 3.96
N TYR A 112 -9.26 -6.82 4.68
CA TYR A 112 -10.23 -7.49 5.55
C TYR A 112 -11.60 -7.56 4.87
N VAL A 113 -12.01 -8.75 4.43
CA VAL A 113 -13.31 -9.07 3.78
C VAL A 113 -14.34 -9.65 4.75
#